data_AF-A0A1G6CLS4-F1
#
_entry.id   AF-A0A1G6CLS4-F1
#
_cell.length_a   1.000
_cell.length_b   1.000
_cell.length_c   1.000
_cell.angle_alpha   90.00
_cell.angle_beta   90.00
_cell.angle_gamma   90.00
#
_symmetry.space_group_name_H-M   'P 1'
#
loop_
_entity.id
_entity.type
_entity.pdbx_description
1 polymer ?
#
loop_
_entity_poly.entity_id
_entity_poly.type
_entity_poly.pdbx_seq_one_letter_code
_entity_poly.pdbx_strand_id
1 'polypeptide(L)'
;METKACVGCGWCCLTDQCMESHRKHGYMPRCPEVFWDPFQQRYQCSMMLDPVQGLASRKALLQGKGCCAPLNPWRDDVRNRDHQPISPWEATESPEKTSTKG
;
A
#
# COMPACT_ATOMS: atom_id res chain seq x y z
N MET A 1 -2.44 6.80 25.37
CA MET A 1 -2.46 7.23 23.95
C MET A 1 -3.36 6.29 23.19
N GLU A 2 -4.34 6.83 22.48
CA GLU A 2 -5.27 6.05 21.67
C GLU A 2 -4.59 5.59 20.38
N THR A 3 -4.67 4.29 20.08
CA THR A 3 -4.10 3.73 18.84
C THR A 3 -5.02 4.05 17.66
N LYS A 4 -4.52 4.80 16.67
CA LYS A 4 -5.29 5.09 15.45
C LYS A 4 -5.48 3.81 14.62
N ALA A 5 -6.72 3.42 14.35
CA ALA A 5 -7.04 2.24 13.52
C ALA A 5 -6.51 2.39 12.07
N CYS A 6 -6.27 1.27 11.38
CA CYS A 6 -6.04 1.31 9.93
C CYS A 6 -7.32 1.79 9.22
N VAL A 7 -7.20 2.78 8.33
CA VAL A 7 -8.33 3.36 7.57
C VAL A 7 -8.32 2.98 6.10
N GLY A 8 -7.39 2.10 5.67
CA GLY A 8 -7.27 1.72 4.27
C GLY A 8 -6.75 2.83 3.36
N CYS A 9 -5.90 3.73 3.87
CA CYS A 9 -5.27 4.80 3.07
C CYS A 9 -4.29 4.29 2.00
N GLY A 10 -3.81 3.05 2.12
CA GLY A 10 -2.89 2.43 1.16
C GLY A 10 -1.41 2.74 1.38
N TRP A 11 -1.03 3.73 2.21
CA TRP A 11 0.37 4.17 2.39
C TRP A 11 1.34 3.00 2.53
N CYS A 12 1.19 2.19 3.60
CA CYS A 12 2.09 1.07 3.83
C CYS A 12 2.14 0.09 2.66
N CYS A 13 0.99 -0.39 2.16
CA CYS A 13 0.95 -1.44 1.13
C CYS A 13 1.40 -0.98 -0.28
N LEU A 14 1.27 0.32 -0.56
CA LEU A 14 1.66 0.89 -1.86
C LEU A 14 3.14 1.28 -1.88
N THR A 15 3.70 1.72 -0.75
CA THR A 15 5.11 2.13 -0.68
C THR A 15 6.04 1.01 -0.22
N ASP A 16 5.53 0.02 0.50
CA ASP A 16 6.34 -1.05 1.08
C ASP A 16 5.58 -2.40 1.15
N GLN A 17 6.23 -3.46 0.71
CA GLN A 17 5.64 -4.79 0.73
C GLN A 17 5.79 -5.40 2.13
N CYS A 18 4.68 -5.76 2.78
CA CYS A 18 4.75 -6.45 4.07
C CYS A 18 5.41 -7.84 3.93
N MET A 19 6.02 -8.34 5.02
CA MET A 19 6.72 -9.62 5.02
C MET A 19 5.84 -10.82 4.63
N GLU A 20 4.54 -10.78 4.94
CA GLU A 20 3.60 -11.84 4.53
C GLU A 20 3.42 -11.88 3.00
N SER A 21 3.30 -10.71 2.37
CA SER A 21 3.24 -10.60 0.92
C SER A 21 4.59 -10.96 0.27
N HIS A 22 5.70 -10.51 0.86
CA HIS A 22 7.04 -10.86 0.38
C HIS A 22 7.30 -12.37 0.41
N ARG A 23 6.91 -13.08 1.48
CA ARG A 23 7.04 -14.54 1.55
C ARG A 23 6.23 -15.27 0.48
N LYS A 24 5.08 -14.70 0.08
CA LYS A 24 4.19 -15.30 -0.92
C LYS A 24 4.63 -15.03 -2.36
N HIS A 25 5.13 -13.82 -2.62
CA HIS A 25 5.34 -13.31 -3.98
C HIS A 25 6.80 -12.99 -4.33
N GLY A 26 7.72 -13.05 -3.36
CA GLY A 26 9.02 -12.41 -3.48
C GLY A 26 8.92 -10.88 -3.40
N TYR A 27 10.05 -10.22 -3.67
CA TYR A 27 10.14 -8.75 -3.63
C TYR A 27 9.41 -8.12 -4.81
N MET A 28 8.45 -7.24 -4.50
CA MET A 28 7.66 -6.51 -5.47
C MET A 28 7.68 -5.01 -5.15
N PRO A 29 7.82 -4.12 -6.16
CA PRO A 29 7.75 -2.66 -5.94
C PRO A 29 6.44 -2.21 -5.30
N ARG A 30 5.35 -2.94 -5.58
CA ARG A 30 4.02 -2.73 -5.02
C ARG A 30 3.46 -4.07 -4.54
N CYS A 31 2.85 -4.07 -3.36
CA CYS A 31 2.24 -5.28 -2.81
C CYS A 31 1.15 -5.83 -3.76
N PRO A 32 1.24 -7.09 -4.25
CA PRO A 32 0.23 -7.65 -5.18
C PRO A 32 -1.14 -7.89 -4.54
N GLU A 33 -1.21 -7.87 -3.21
CA GLU A 33 -2.41 -8.20 -2.44
C GLU A 33 -3.26 -6.97 -2.11
N VAL A 34 -2.77 -5.76 -2.44
CA VAL A 34 -3.49 -4.52 -2.18
C VAL A 34 -4.36 -4.13 -3.38
N PHE A 35 -5.63 -3.82 -3.13
CA PHE A 35 -6.55 -3.35 -4.16
C PHE A 35 -7.47 -2.25 -3.63
N TRP A 36 -7.85 -1.32 -4.49
CA TRP A 36 -8.84 -0.30 -4.16
C TRP A 36 -10.25 -0.91 -4.17
N ASP A 37 -10.99 -0.78 -3.07
CA ASP A 37 -12.41 -1.11 -3.04
C ASP A 37 -13.24 0.15 -3.34
N PRO A 38 -13.95 0.21 -4.49
CA PRO A 38 -14.74 1.37 -4.87
C PRO A 38 -16.00 1.55 -4.02
N PHE A 39 -16.54 0.48 -3.42
CA PHE A 39 -17.72 0.54 -2.57
C PHE A 39 -17.39 1.04 -1.17
N GLN A 40 -16.25 0.59 -0.62
CA GLN A 40 -15.77 1.03 0.70
C GLN A 40 -14.90 2.30 0.63
N GLN A 41 -14.59 2.77 -0.58
CA GLN A 41 -13.71 3.90 -0.86
C GLN A 41 -12.40 3.85 -0.05
N ARG A 42 -11.76 2.68 -0.02
CA ARG A 42 -10.50 2.45 0.69
C ARG A 42 -9.74 1.26 0.11
N TYR A 43 -8.45 1.21 0.37
CA TYR A 43 -7.65 0.02 0.07
C TYR A 43 -7.97 -1.14 1.00
N GLN A 44 -8.07 -2.33 0.40
CA GLN A 44 -8.20 -3.61 1.08
C GLN A 44 -7.03 -4.52 0.73
N CYS A 45 -6.84 -5.57 1.54
CA CYS A 45 -5.80 -6.57 1.35
C CYS A 45 -6.44 -7.95 1.16
N SER A 46 -6.23 -8.59 0.01
CA SER A 46 -6.81 -9.90 -0.29
C SER A 46 -6.37 -10.97 0.70
N MET A 47 -5.11 -10.97 1.16
CA MET A 47 -4.65 -11.90 2.20
C MET A 47 -5.43 -11.75 3.52
N MET A 48 -5.87 -10.54 3.88
CA MET A 48 -6.64 -10.31 5.10
C MET A 48 -8.09 -10.74 4.95
N LEU A 49 -8.63 -10.66 3.72
CA LEU A 49 -10.00 -11.01 3.38
C LEU A 49 -10.18 -12.49 3.05
N ASP A 50 -9.10 -13.22 2.81
CA ASP A 50 -9.15 -14.64 2.49
C ASP A 50 -9.94 -15.44 3.55
N PRO A 51 -10.96 -16.22 3.16
CA PRO A 51 -11.83 -16.92 4.10
C PRO A 51 -11.15 -18.10 4.81
N VAL A 52 -10.07 -18.63 4.25
CA VAL A 52 -9.37 -19.82 4.76
C VAL A 52 -8.11 -19.40 5.52
N GLN A 53 -7.25 -18.62 4.88
CA GLN A 53 -5.93 -18.21 5.38
C GLN A 53 -5.96 -16.85 6.07
N GLY A 54 -7.03 -16.06 5.94
CA GLY A 54 -7.06 -14.68 6.41
C GLY A 54 -6.91 -14.54 7.92
N LEU A 55 -7.29 -15.56 8.72
CA LEU A 55 -7.05 -15.52 10.16
C LEU A 55 -5.55 -15.50 10.49
N ALA A 56 -4.74 -16.28 9.79
CA ALA A 56 -3.29 -16.31 9.99
C ALA A 56 -2.68 -14.96 9.56
N SER A 57 -3.06 -14.44 8.39
CA SER A 57 -2.62 -13.13 7.89
C SER A 57 -2.96 -11.99 8.85
N ARG A 58 -4.20 -11.94 9.37
CA ARG A 58 -4.64 -10.90 10.31
C ARG A 58 -3.86 -10.95 11.63
N LYS A 59 -3.51 -12.16 12.12
CA LYS A 59 -2.64 -12.32 13.30
C LYS A 59 -1.22 -11.87 13.01
N ALA A 60 -0.61 -12.33 11.92
CA ALA A 60 0.77 -12.01 11.55
C ALA A 60 0.96 -10.50 11.30
N LEU A 61 -0.04 -9.84 10.72
CA LEU A 61 -0.03 -8.40 10.43
C LEU A 61 -0.61 -7.55 11.57
N LEU A 62 -0.80 -8.14 12.76
CA LEU A 62 -1.23 -7.43 13.98
C LEU A 62 -2.50 -6.60 13.80
N GLN A 63 -3.48 -7.13 13.06
CA GLN A 63 -4.74 -6.43 12.83
C GLN A 63 -5.40 -6.03 14.17
N GLY A 64 -5.89 -4.80 14.25
CA GLY A 64 -6.53 -4.25 15.45
C GLY A 64 -5.56 -3.69 16.50
N LYS A 65 -4.24 -3.81 16.31
CA LYS A 65 -3.23 -3.21 17.22
C LYS A 65 -2.87 -1.76 16.89
N GLY A 66 -3.56 -1.16 15.93
CA GLY A 66 -3.31 0.19 15.44
C GLY A 66 -2.61 0.20 14.08
N CYS A 67 -2.58 1.37 13.45
CA CYS A 67 -1.91 1.60 12.19
C CYS A 67 -0.40 1.69 12.42
N CYS A 68 0.37 1.01 11.57
CA CYS A 68 1.84 1.08 11.59
C CYS A 68 2.39 2.45 11.14
N ALA A 69 1.57 3.29 10.51
CA ALA A 69 1.93 4.65 10.09
C ALA A 69 0.86 5.67 10.54
N PRO A 70 0.64 5.88 11.85
CA PRO A 70 -0.51 6.63 12.35
C PRO A 70 -0.47 8.14 12.07
N LEU A 71 0.70 8.67 11.68
CA LEU A 71 0.93 10.08 11.37
C LEU A 71 1.02 10.35 9.86
N ASN A 72 0.81 9.35 9.00
CA ASN A 72 0.86 9.58 7.56
C ASN A 72 -0.35 10.42 7.09
N PRO A 73 -0.15 11.40 6.19
CA PRO A 73 -1.20 12.32 5.77
C PRO A 73 -2.27 11.66 4.89
N TRP A 74 -1.99 10.51 4.26
CA TRP A 74 -3.01 9.82 3.43
C TRP A 74 -4.17 9.28 4.26
N ARG A 75 -4.02 9.21 5.58
CA ARG A 75 -5.14 8.86 6.48
C ARG A 75 -6.28 9.86 6.44
N ASP A 76 -5.97 11.12 6.18
CA ASP A 76 -6.95 12.21 6.11
C ASP A 76 -7.39 12.48 4.65
N ASP A 77 -6.80 11.76 3.68
CA ASP A 77 -7.08 11.82 2.23
C ASP A 77 -7.11 10.40 1.64
N VAL A 78 -8.09 9.59 2.06
CA VAL A 78 -8.27 8.23 1.55
C VAL A 78 -8.87 8.29 0.15
N ARG A 79 -8.08 7.89 -0.85
CA ARG A 79 -8.46 7.89 -2.27
C ARG A 79 -7.65 6.88 -3.06
N ASN A 80 -8.15 6.53 -4.24
CA ASN A 80 -7.45 5.65 -5.17
C ASN A 80 -6.19 6.35 -5.71
N ARG A 81 -5.05 5.64 -5.61
CA ARG A 81 -3.72 6.04 -6.05
C ARG A 81 -3.11 5.01 -7.01
N ASP A 82 -3.92 4.12 -7.59
CA ASP A 82 -3.43 3.01 -8.42
C ASP A 82 -2.64 3.48 -9.66
N HIS A 83 -2.95 4.69 -10.13
CA HIS A 83 -2.30 5.33 -11.27
C HIS A 83 -1.21 6.34 -10.87
N GLN A 84 -0.86 6.43 -9.58
CA GLN A 84 0.20 7.31 -9.12
C GLN A 84 1.52 6.53 -9.05
N PRO A 85 2.65 7.18 -9.36
CA PRO A 85 3.94 6.63 -8.99
C PRO A 85 3.97 6.40 -7.48
N ILE A 86 4.45 5.23 -7.10
CA ILE A 86 4.47 4.70 -5.73
C ILE A 86 5.59 5.33 -4.89
N SER A 87 6.38 6.20 -5.51
CA SER A 87 7.53 6.85 -4.92
C SER A 87 7.73 8.30 -5.39
N PRO A 88 8.05 9.25 -4.48
CA PRO A 88 8.55 10.57 -4.84
C PRO A 88 9.95 10.56 -5.48
N TRP A 89 10.74 9.49 -5.32
CA TRP A 89 12.07 9.34 -5.96
C TRP A 89 11.99 8.74 -7.38
N GLU A 90 10.84 8.18 -7.78
CA GLU A 90 10.59 7.73 -9.18
C GLU A 90 10.06 8.87 -10.05
N ALA A 91 9.42 9.89 -9.46
CA ALA A 91 8.84 11.03 -10.19
C ALA A 91 9.88 12.06 -10.69
N THR A 92 11.17 11.90 -10.37
CA THR A 92 12.23 12.84 -10.77
C THR A 92 12.87 12.53 -12.12
N GLU A 93 12.48 11.46 -12.82
CA GLU A 93 12.88 11.26 -14.22
C GLU A 93 11.92 12.01 -15.16
N SER A 94 12.10 13.34 -15.21
CA SER A 94 11.49 14.18 -16.23
C SER A 94 12.13 13.92 -17.61
N PRO A 95 11.37 13.81 -18.71
CA PRO A 95 11.92 13.52 -20.04
C PRO A 95 12.41 14.81 -20.71
N GLU A 96 13.72 15.03 -20.79
CA GLU A 96 14.39 15.93 -21.75
C GLU A 96 15.91 15.68 -21.66
N LYS A 97 16.65 15.37 -22.73
CA LYS A 97 16.82 16.20 -23.92
C LYS A 97 17.05 15.35 -25.17
N THR A 98 16.29 15.65 -26.21
CA THR A 98 16.64 15.45 -27.62
C THR A 98 18.01 16.05 -27.91
N SER A 99 18.99 15.21 -28.20
CA SER A 99 20.27 15.63 -28.78
C SER A 99 20.16 15.55 -30.30
N THR A 100 19.77 16.64 -30.94
CA THR A 100 20.00 16.85 -32.38
C THR A 100 21.52 16.89 -32.60
N LYS A 101 22.08 15.89 -33.28
CA LYS A 101 23.43 15.98 -33.86
C LYS A 101 23.27 16.57 -35.26
N GLY A 102 24.06 17.62 -35.53
CA GLY A 102 24.17 18.27 -36.85
C GLY A 102 25.04 17.49 -37.83
#